data_AF-A0ABD5DTX1-F1
#
_entry.id   AF-A0ABD5DTX1-F1
#
_cell.length_a   1.000
_cell.length_b   1.000
_cell.length_c   1.000
_cell.angle_alpha   90.00
_cell.angle_beta   90.00
_cell.angle_gamma   90.00
#
_symmetry.space_group_name_H-M   'P 1'
#
loop_
_entity.id
_entity.type
_entity.pdbx_description
1 polymer ?
#
loop_
_entity_poly.entity_id
_entity_poly.type
_entity_poly.pdbx_seq_one_letter_code
_entity_poly.pdbx_strand_id
1 'polypeptide(L)' 'MSVNKQTLTKSFVDSLPFTAAGEQVFYKDDKLTGFALRVTKSSKSYIAEKKLPTGETCRVNIGKHGIWTVQQ' A
#
# COMPACT_ATOMS: atom_id res chain seq x y z
N MET A 1 -4.88 -15.60 4.60
CA MET A 1 -4.24 -14.27 4.69
C MET A 1 -5.30 -13.21 4.38
N SER A 2 -5.84 -12.58 5.42
CA SER A 2 -6.95 -11.62 5.28
C SER A 2 -6.44 -10.35 4.59
N VAL A 3 -6.80 -10.17 3.32
CA VAL A 3 -6.49 -8.95 2.58
C VAL A 3 -7.56 -7.94 2.94
N ASN A 4 -7.23 -6.99 3.81
CA ASN A 4 -8.10 -5.84 4.07
C ASN A 4 -8.12 -4.96 2.81
N LYS A 5 -9.23 -5.02 2.06
CA LYS A 5 -9.54 -4.13 0.94
C LYS A 5 -10.18 -2.87 1.52
N GLN A 6 -9.53 -1.71 1.35
CA GLN A 6 -10.09 -0.42 1.77
C GLN A 6 -9.72 0.66 0.76
N THR A 7 -10.55 1.71 0.65
CA THR A 7 -10.21 2.87 -0.18
C THR A 7 -9.06 3.65 0.47
N LEU A 8 -7.91 3.69 -0.20
CA LEU A 8 -6.72 4.41 0.24
C LEU A 8 -6.91 5.91 -0.01
N THR A 9 -7.54 6.59 0.95
CA THR A 9 -7.61 8.06 0.98
C THR A 9 -6.45 8.64 1.78
N LYS A 10 -6.08 9.91 1.54
CA LYS A 10 -5.05 10.59 2.34
C LYS A 10 -5.35 10.51 3.84
N SER A 11 -6.59 10.74 4.24
CA SER A 11 -7.04 10.66 5.65
C SER A 11 -6.89 9.25 6.23
N PHE A 12 -7.19 8.22 5.44
CA PHE A 12 -6.97 6.83 5.86
C PHE A 12 -5.48 6.56 6.08
N VAL A 13 -4.63 6.93 5.12
CA VAL A 13 -3.18 6.75 5.23
C VAL A 13 -2.61 7.51 6.43
N ASP A 14 -3.06 8.74 6.69
CA ASP A 14 -2.63 9.53 7.84
C ASP A 14 -3.08 8.91 9.17
N SER A 15 -4.33 8.44 9.24
CA SER A 15 -4.89 7.82 10.45
C SER A 15 -4.25 6.47 10.81
N LEU A 16 -3.53 5.82 9.88
CA LEU A 16 -2.93 4.52 10.15
C LEU A 16 -1.73 4.63 11.12
N PRO A 17 -1.69 3.86 12.21
CA PRO A 17 -0.51 3.77 13.06
C PRO A 17 0.64 3.08 12.32
N PHE A 18 1.88 3.43 12.69
CA PHE A 18 3.06 2.69 12.23
C PHE A 18 3.08 1.29 12.84
N THR A 19 3.62 0.33 12.10
CA THR A 19 3.71 -1.07 12.54
C THR A 19 4.87 -1.29 13.50
N ALA A 20 4.84 -2.41 14.23
CA ALA A 20 5.94 -2.81 15.11
C ALA A 20 7.23 -3.11 14.32
N ALA A 21 8.37 -3.13 15.01
CA ALA A 21 9.65 -3.46 14.39
C ALA A 21 9.63 -4.89 13.83
N GLY A 22 9.89 -5.03 12.53
CA GLY A 22 9.87 -6.33 11.83
C GLY A 22 8.56 -6.66 11.13
N GLU A 23 7.49 -5.88 11.36
CA GLU A 23 6.21 -6.08 10.70
C GLU A 23 5.97 -5.04 9.61
N GLN A 24 5.45 -5.51 8.48
CA GLN A 24 4.99 -4.67 7.38
C GLN A 24 3.56 -5.06 7.02
N VAL A 25 2.68 -4.08 6.98
CA VAL A 25 1.27 -4.30 6.64
C VAL A 25 1.02 -3.75 5.24
N PHE A 26 0.30 -4.54 4.44
CA PHE A 26 -0.11 -4.17 3.10
C PHE A 26 -1.62 -3.90 3.10
N TYR A 27 -2.01 -2.67 2.80
CA TYR A 27 -3.40 -2.27 2.60
C TYR A 27 -3.66 -2.19 1.10
N LYS A 28 -4.60 -2.98 0.58
CA LYS A 28 -4.92 -2.94 -0.85
C LYS A 28 -6.06 -1.99 -1.10
N ASP A 29 -5.95 -1.23 -2.18
CA ASP A 29 -7.02 -0.37 -2.62
C ASP A 29 -8.16 -1.17 -3.23
N ASP A 30 -9.38 -0.75 -2.95
CA ASP A 30 -10.59 -1.40 -3.49
C ASP A 30 -10.96 -0.88 -4.89
N LYS A 31 -10.65 0.39 -5.20
CA LYS A 31 -10.97 1.01 -6.50
C LYS A 31 -9.90 0.70 -7.56
N LEU A 32 -8.64 0.73 -7.16
CA LEU A 32 -7.48 0.50 -8.02
C LEU A 32 -6.93 -0.90 -7.79
N THR A 33 -7.40 -1.84 -8.59
CA THR A 33 -6.88 -3.21 -8.57
C THR A 33 -5.40 -3.21 -8.89
N GLY A 34 -4.59 -3.67 -7.94
CA GLY A 34 -3.14 -3.65 -8.05
C GLY A 34 -2.48 -2.42 -7.46
N PHE A 35 -3.20 -1.56 -6.74
CA PHE A 35 -2.61 -0.52 -5.91
C PHE A 35 -2.68 -0.89 -4.44
N ALA A 36 -1.60 -0.68 -3.70
CA ALA A 36 -1.54 -0.95 -2.27
C ALA A 36 -0.60 0.01 -1.54
N LEU A 37 -0.85 0.19 -0.24
CA LEU A 37 0.01 0.91 0.68
C LEU A 37 0.77 -0.09 1.55
N ARG A 38 2.10 0.02 1.55
CA ARG A 38 2.98 -0.66 2.49
C ARG A 38 3.26 0.25 3.67
N VAL A 39 2.84 -0.15 4.87
CA VAL A 39 3.16 0.53 6.13
C VAL A 39 4.26 -0.26 6.84
N THR A 40 5.36 0.40 7.14
CA THR A 40 6.44 -0.10 7.99
C THR A 40 6.56 0.75 9.26
N LYS A 41 7.38 0.32 10.21
CA LYS A 41 7.69 1.08 11.43
C LYS A 41 8.14 2.52 11.18
N SER A 42 8.83 2.77 10.07
CA SER A 42 9.48 4.06 9.78
C SER A 42 8.85 4.84 8.64
N SER A 43 8.05 4.20 7.79
CA SER A 43 7.55 4.84 6.58
C SER A 43 6.28 4.17 6.04
N LYS A 44 5.47 4.98 5.37
CA LYS A 44 4.35 4.50 4.54
C LYS A 44 4.78 4.68 3.08
N SER A 45 4.60 3.68 2.23
CA SER A 45 4.98 3.75 0.82
C SER A 45 3.92 3.13 -0.07
N TYR A 46 3.66 3.74 -1.22
CA TYR A 46 2.75 3.18 -2.21
C TYR A 46 3.48 2.16 -3.06
N ILE A 47 2.78 1.06 -3.33
CA ILE A 47 3.23 -0.02 -4.19
C ILE A 47 2.14 -0.31 -5.22
N ALA A 48 2.56 -0.58 -6.45
CA ALA A 48 1.72 -1.22 -7.44
C ALA A 48 2.07 -2.70 -7.49
N GLU A 49 1.09 -3.58 -7.37
CA GLU A 49 1.22 -4.98 -7.66
C GLU A 49 0.39 -5.37 -8.88
N LYS A 50 0.99 -6.06 -9.83
CA LYS A 50 0.29 -6.61 -10.99
C LYS A 50 0.61 -8.08 -11.09
N LYS A 51 -0.44 -8.89 -11.29
CA LYS A 51 -0.26 -10.29 -11.64
C LYS A 51 -0.01 -10.37 -13.15
N LEU A 52 1.14 -10.89 -13.54
CA LEU A 52 1.45 -11.16 -14.93
C LEU A 52 0.63 -12.35 -15.42
N PRO A 53 0.36 -12.42 -16.74
CA PRO A 53 -0.28 -13.58 -17.34
C PRO A 53 0.54 -14.87 -17.16
N THR A 54 1.83 -14.76 -16.87
CA THR A 54 2.73 -15.88 -16.50
C THR A 54 2.47 -16.43 -15.09
N GLY A 55 1.59 -15.81 -14.30
CA GLY A 55 1.28 -16.19 -12.92
C GLY A 55 2.14 -15.49 -11.87
N GLU A 56 3.21 -14.81 -12.27
CA GLU A 56 4.11 -14.08 -11.39
C GLU A 56 3.47 -12.79 -10.87
N THR A 57 3.75 -12.42 -9.62
CA THR A 57 3.29 -11.16 -9.05
C THR A 57 4.42 -10.15 -9.08
N CYS A 58 4.34 -9.19 -10.00
CA CYS A 58 5.27 -8.07 -10.06
C CYS A 58 4.84 -6.99 -9.09
N ARG A 59 5.79 -6.49 -8.29
CA ARG A 59 5.57 -5.38 -7.36
C ARG A 59 6.54 -4.26 -7.67
N VAL A 60 6.02 -3.05 -7.76
CA VAL A 60 6.79 -1.83 -8.02
C VAL A 60 6.55 -0.86 -6.87
N ASN A 61 7.62 -0.31 -6.30
CA ASN A 61 7.50 0.77 -5.32
C ASN A 61 7.33 2.09 -6.06
N ILE A 62 6.24 2.80 -5.78
CA ILE A 62 5.92 4.08 -6.41
C ILE A 62 6.62 5.21 -5.65
N GLY A 63 6.52 5.22 -4.32
CA GLY A 63 7.16 6.23 -3.51
C GLY A 63 6.65 6.29 -2.07
N LYS A 64 7.36 7.07 -1.24
CA LYS A 64 6.98 7.28 0.17
C LYS A 64 5.85 8.31 0.28
N HIS A 65 4.90 8.00 1.18
CA HIS A 65 3.89 8.93 1.64
C HIS A 65 4.58 10.15 2.29
N GLY A 66 4.13 11.36 1.93
CA GLY A 66 4.74 12.64 2.34
C GLY A 66 5.51 13.35 1.23
N ILE A 67 6.13 12.61 0.31
CA ILE A 67 6.66 13.13 -0.98
C ILE A 67 5.60 12.94 -2.07
N TRP A 68 4.97 11.77 -2.05
CA TRP A 68 3.85 11.43 -2.90
C TRP A 68 2.57 11.47 -2.07
N THR A 69 1.60 12.27 -2.49
CA THR A 69 0.25 12.28 -1.94
C THR A 69 -0.69 11.55 -2.89
N VAL A 70 -1.58 10.72 -2.35
CA VAL A 70 -2.71 10.22 -3.15
C VAL A 70 -3.55 11.44 -3.51
N GLN A 71 -3.71 11.69 -4.80
CA GLN A 71 -4.63 12.70 -5.31
C GLN A 71 -6.01 12.04 -5.39
N GLN A 72 -6.90 12.42 -4.49
CA GLN A 72 -8.32 12.06 -4.53
C GLN A 72 -9.14 13.23 -4.00
#